data_AF-A0A0A2MWY9-F1
#
_entry.id   AF-A0A0A2MWY9-F1
#
_cell.length_a   1.000
_cell.length_b   1.000
_cell.length_c   1.000
_cell.angle_alpha   90.00
_cell.angle_beta   90.00
_cell.angle_gamma   90.00
#
_symmetry.space_group_name_H-M   'P 1'
#
loop_
_entity.id
_entity.type
_entity.pdbx_description
1 polymer ?
#
loop_
_entity_poly.entity_id
_entity_poly.type
_entity_poly.pdbx_seq_one_letter_code
_entity_poly.pdbx_strand_id
1 'polypeptide(L)'
;MVKSPPSPSRKTLAVIFEKRKRKPKNNQMKKNLIIPILLLLSNTIFAQSNKCNIKQIQLETYDFATSKLELVQKGFSNLDALIQSSIDIKDKKIEKITYYLILPENSYSGVNKKEITVWDGLHKFIFEKVNSCIKNDSDFENTSMIVFRIPLSKENIQMAINEVNSKK
;
A
#
# COMPACT_ATOMS: atom_id res chain seq x y z
N MET A 1 1.17 4.71 -70.13
CA MET A 1 0.03 3.96 -69.57
C MET A 1 0.30 3.87 -68.07
N VAL A 2 -0.45 4.44 -67.13
CA VAL A 2 -1.88 4.69 -66.97
C VAL A 2 -2.12 6.17 -66.63
N LYS A 3 -3.11 6.82 -67.26
CA LYS A 3 -3.60 8.16 -66.90
C LYS A 3 -5.09 8.02 -66.60
N SER A 4 -5.49 8.42 -65.40
CA SER A 4 -6.88 8.80 -65.08
C SER A 4 -6.82 9.96 -64.08
N PRO A 5 -7.31 11.14 -64.48
CA PRO A 5 -8.53 11.69 -63.86
C PRO A 5 -9.44 12.32 -64.96
N PRO A 6 -10.68 12.82 -64.71
CA PRO A 6 -11.14 13.47 -63.49
C PRO A 6 -12.61 13.23 -63.08
N SER A 7 -12.97 13.88 -61.97
CA SER A 7 -14.27 14.01 -61.30
C SER A 7 -15.41 14.58 -62.17
N PRO A 8 -16.67 14.24 -61.85
CA PRO A 8 -17.85 15.11 -62.06
C PRO A 8 -18.32 15.74 -60.73
N SER A 9 -18.47 17.06 -60.59
CA SER A 9 -19.53 17.96 -61.10
C SER A 9 -20.90 17.78 -60.40
N ARG A 10 -21.24 18.64 -59.43
CA ARG A 10 -22.15 19.83 -59.53
C ARG A 10 -23.57 19.54 -60.07
N LYS A 11 -24.58 19.75 -59.21
CA LYS A 11 -25.74 20.68 -59.36
C LYS A 11 -26.82 20.30 -58.32
N THR A 12 -27.11 21.17 -57.36
CA THR A 12 -28.14 22.23 -57.40
C THR A 12 -29.53 21.71 -57.06
N LEU A 13 -30.09 22.17 -55.94
CA LEU A 13 -31.50 22.53 -55.85
C LEU A 13 -31.64 23.76 -54.96
N ALA A 14 -32.09 24.84 -55.59
CA ALA A 14 -32.53 26.08 -54.98
C ALA A 14 -33.94 25.90 -54.39
N VAL A 15 -34.34 26.73 -53.42
CA VAL A 15 -35.63 27.45 -53.28
C VAL A 15 -35.48 28.36 -52.03
N ILE A 16 -35.19 29.67 -52.18
CA ILE A 16 -36.06 30.88 -52.15
C ILE A 16 -36.96 31.05 -50.90
N PHE A 17 -37.04 32.32 -50.43
CA PHE A 17 -37.97 32.97 -49.49
C PHE A 17 -37.56 32.86 -48.00
N GLU A 18 -37.56 33.90 -47.16
CA GLU A 18 -38.34 35.14 -47.16
C GLU A 18 -37.66 36.18 -46.24
N LYS A 19 -37.76 37.46 -46.59
CA LYS A 19 -37.45 38.61 -45.72
C LYS A 19 -38.31 38.55 -44.46
N ARG A 20 -37.76 38.93 -43.30
CA ARG A 20 -38.43 39.83 -42.33
C ARG A 20 -37.45 40.36 -41.28
N LYS A 21 -37.22 41.67 -41.33
CA LYS A 21 -36.65 42.48 -40.25
C LYS A 21 -37.59 42.45 -39.04
N ARG A 22 -37.09 42.09 -37.85
CA ARG A 22 -37.52 42.67 -36.55
C ARG A 22 -36.35 42.58 -35.55
N LYS A 23 -35.83 43.72 -35.12
CA LYS A 23 -35.21 43.95 -33.80
C LYS A 23 -36.22 44.78 -32.98
N PRO A 24 -36.03 44.97 -31.67
CA PRO A 24 -35.53 44.06 -30.63
C PRO A 24 -36.51 44.07 -29.43
N LYS A 25 -36.29 43.23 -28.41
CA LYS A 25 -36.56 43.60 -27.00
C LYS A 25 -36.09 42.51 -26.03
N ASN A 26 -35.40 42.99 -24.99
CA ASN A 26 -35.20 42.39 -23.67
C ASN A 26 -34.87 40.90 -23.59
N ASN A 27 -33.69 40.58 -23.07
CA ASN A 27 -33.65 39.98 -21.75
C ASN A 27 -32.27 40.13 -21.09
N GLN A 28 -32.33 40.43 -19.80
CA GLN A 28 -31.22 40.49 -18.85
C GLN A 28 -30.28 39.29 -19.02
N MET A 29 -29.02 39.53 -19.35
CA MET A 29 -27.98 38.55 -19.11
C MET A 29 -27.43 38.75 -17.70
N LYS A 30 -27.90 37.87 -16.82
CA LYS A 30 -27.38 37.59 -15.48
C LYS A 30 -25.87 37.31 -15.60
N LYS A 31 -25.07 38.04 -14.82
CA LYS A 31 -23.64 37.77 -14.66
C LYS A 31 -23.49 36.49 -13.84
N ASN A 32 -23.25 35.36 -14.51
CA ASN A 32 -22.74 34.16 -13.85
C ASN A 32 -21.23 34.31 -13.72
N LEU A 33 -20.79 34.89 -12.60
CA LEU A 33 -19.39 34.88 -12.20
C LEU A 33 -19.03 33.44 -11.80
N ILE A 34 -18.34 32.74 -12.70
CA ILE A 34 -17.75 31.43 -12.41
C ILE A 34 -16.55 31.69 -11.50
N ILE A 35 -16.71 31.39 -10.20
CA ILE A 35 -15.60 31.34 -9.24
C ILE A 35 -15.08 29.90 -9.28
N PRO A 36 -13.87 29.64 -9.82
CA PRO A 36 -13.27 28.33 -9.64
C PRO A 36 -12.88 28.12 -8.18
N ILE A 37 -13.34 26.99 -7.67
CA ILE A 37 -13.14 26.46 -6.32
C ILE A 37 -11.65 26.18 -6.09
N LEU A 38 -11.04 26.87 -5.13
CA LEU A 38 -9.77 26.45 -4.53
C LEU A 38 -10.08 25.79 -3.18
N LEU A 39 -10.56 24.55 -3.23
CA LEU A 39 -10.61 23.68 -2.06
C LEU A 39 -9.18 23.26 -1.75
N LEU A 40 -8.49 24.07 -0.95
CA LEU A 40 -7.33 23.64 -0.19
C LEU A 40 -7.82 22.56 0.77
N LEU A 41 -7.74 21.29 0.34
CA LEU A 41 -7.75 20.16 1.24
C LEU A 41 -6.48 20.24 2.08
N SER A 42 -6.53 21.03 3.14
CA SER A 42 -5.63 20.89 4.28
C SER A 42 -5.94 19.54 4.91
N ASN A 43 -5.42 18.47 4.31
CA ASN A 43 -5.15 17.24 5.01
C ASN A 43 -4.04 17.59 6.01
N THR A 44 -4.42 18.21 7.13
CA THR A 44 -3.70 18.02 8.36
C THR A 44 -3.79 16.53 8.63
N ILE A 45 -2.81 15.79 8.13
CA ILE A 45 -2.48 14.49 8.64
C ILE A 45 -2.14 14.79 10.09
N PHE A 46 -3.13 14.69 10.96
CA PHE A 46 -2.88 14.42 12.36
C PHE A 46 -2.05 13.15 12.33
N ALA A 47 -0.73 13.32 12.36
CA ALA A 47 0.15 12.31 12.87
C ALA A 47 -0.31 12.13 14.31
N GLN A 48 -1.31 11.27 14.52
CA GLN A 48 -1.39 10.52 15.75
C GLN A 48 0.04 10.05 15.92
N SER A 49 0.70 10.51 16.97
CA SER A 49 1.98 9.94 17.37
C SER A 49 1.65 8.49 17.70
N ASN A 50 1.64 7.64 16.68
CA ASN A 50 1.47 6.21 16.84
C ASN A 50 2.70 5.82 17.62
N LYS A 51 2.51 5.72 18.94
CA LYS A 51 3.53 5.27 19.86
C LYS A 51 4.03 3.96 19.30
N CYS A 52 5.28 3.92 18.86
CA CYS A 52 5.75 2.74 18.19
C CYS A 52 5.91 1.64 19.23
N ASN A 53 5.11 0.60 19.09
CA ASN A 53 5.25 -0.59 19.89
C ASN A 53 5.42 -1.83 18.99
N ILE A 54 5.98 -2.88 19.56
CA ILE A 54 6.26 -4.15 18.87
C ILE A 54 4.96 -4.75 18.31
N LYS A 55 3.84 -4.62 19.03
CA LYS A 55 2.52 -5.11 18.60
C LYS A 55 2.06 -4.45 17.29
N GLN A 56 2.27 -3.16 17.12
CA GLN A 56 1.93 -2.44 15.89
C GLN A 56 2.82 -2.91 14.73
N ILE A 57 4.13 -3.07 14.94
CA ILE A 57 5.04 -3.62 13.92
C ILE A 57 4.58 -5.02 13.49
N GLN A 58 4.19 -5.87 14.44
CA GLN A 58 3.66 -7.21 14.15
C GLN A 58 2.41 -7.15 13.27
N LEU A 59 1.40 -6.38 13.66
CA LEU A 59 0.14 -6.25 12.93
C LEU A 59 0.36 -5.68 11.52
N GLU A 60 1.16 -4.63 11.37
CA GLU A 60 1.48 -4.07 10.07
C GLU A 60 2.26 -5.05 9.18
N THR A 61 3.11 -5.90 9.79
CA THR A 61 3.79 -6.97 9.05
C THR A 61 2.82 -8.06 8.60
N TYR A 62 1.80 -8.38 9.40
CA TYR A 62 0.77 -9.34 9.03
C TYR A 62 -0.10 -8.83 7.87
N ASP A 63 -0.47 -7.56 7.89
CA ASP A 63 -1.20 -6.92 6.78
C ASP A 63 -0.36 -6.93 5.50
N PHE A 64 0.92 -6.57 5.60
CA PHE A 64 1.84 -6.61 4.47
C PHE A 64 2.01 -8.03 3.92
N ALA A 65 2.27 -9.01 4.80
CA ALA A 65 2.44 -10.41 4.43
C ALA A 65 1.18 -10.97 3.77
N THR A 66 -0.01 -10.63 4.27
CA THR A 66 -1.29 -11.04 3.67
C THR A 66 -1.45 -10.45 2.27
N SER A 67 -1.11 -9.17 2.08
CA SER A 67 -1.23 -8.49 0.78
C SER A 67 -0.23 -8.99 -0.28
N LYS A 68 0.87 -9.63 0.16
CA LYS A 68 1.96 -10.16 -0.68
C LYS A 68 2.21 -11.64 -0.45
N LEU A 69 1.17 -12.38 -0.06
CA LEU A 69 1.31 -13.73 0.49
C LEU A 69 2.06 -14.69 -0.44
N GLU A 70 1.73 -14.69 -1.74
CA GLU A 70 2.39 -15.55 -2.73
C GLU A 70 3.91 -15.30 -2.81
N LEU A 71 4.35 -14.06 -2.64
CA LEU A 71 5.78 -13.69 -2.65
C LEU A 71 6.45 -14.11 -1.35
N VAL A 72 5.75 -13.95 -0.22
CA VAL A 72 6.25 -14.34 1.11
C VAL A 72 6.37 -15.86 1.24
N GLN A 73 5.44 -16.62 0.68
CA GLN A 73 5.44 -18.09 0.71
C GLN A 73 6.41 -18.73 -0.29
N LYS A 74 6.90 -17.96 -1.27
CA LYS A 74 7.67 -18.51 -2.38
C LYS A 74 8.92 -19.24 -1.89
N GLY A 75 9.01 -20.53 -2.20
CA GLY A 75 10.15 -21.38 -1.84
C GLY A 75 9.98 -22.15 -0.53
N PHE A 76 8.87 -21.99 0.19
CA PHE A 76 8.52 -22.82 1.34
C PHE A 76 7.59 -23.96 0.92
N SER A 77 7.96 -25.20 1.29
CA SER A 77 7.13 -26.39 1.01
C SER A 77 6.00 -26.58 2.03
N ASN A 78 6.18 -26.08 3.25
CA ASN A 78 5.20 -26.19 4.34
C ASN A 78 4.62 -24.80 4.65
N LEU A 79 3.34 -24.60 4.32
CA LEU A 79 2.63 -23.33 4.52
C LEU A 79 2.06 -23.16 5.95
N ASP A 80 2.12 -24.21 6.75
CA ASP A 80 1.82 -24.14 8.20
C ASP A 80 3.05 -23.73 9.02
N ALA A 81 4.23 -23.64 8.39
CA ALA A 81 5.42 -23.14 9.04
C ALA A 81 5.31 -21.64 9.37
N LEU A 82 6.15 -21.20 10.32
CA LEU A 82 6.26 -19.80 10.73
C LEU A 82 7.65 -19.26 10.39
N ILE A 83 7.72 -18.02 9.90
CA ILE A 83 8.97 -17.28 9.81
C ILE A 83 9.15 -16.51 11.12
N GLN A 84 10.19 -16.80 11.90
CA GLN A 84 10.59 -15.97 13.04
C GLN A 84 11.57 -14.90 12.57
N SER A 85 11.21 -13.63 12.73
CA SER A 85 12.12 -12.50 12.64
C SER A 85 12.80 -12.27 13.99
N SER A 86 14.13 -12.12 13.99
CA SER A 86 14.94 -11.72 15.14
C SER A 86 15.75 -10.49 14.74
N ILE A 87 15.49 -9.36 15.38
CA ILE A 87 16.09 -8.08 15.05
C ILE A 87 16.94 -7.63 16.23
N ASP A 88 18.23 -7.50 16.00
CA ASP A 88 19.20 -7.05 17.00
C ASP A 88 19.39 -5.53 16.84
N ILE A 89 19.19 -4.80 17.93
CA ILE A 89 19.27 -3.34 17.98
C ILE A 89 20.39 -2.95 18.94
N LYS A 90 21.30 -2.10 18.46
CA LYS A 90 22.41 -1.56 19.26
C LYS A 90 22.64 -0.11 18.87
N ASP A 91 22.93 0.74 19.86
CA ASP A 91 23.27 2.15 19.65
C ASP A 91 22.28 2.89 18.73
N LYS A 92 20.98 2.63 18.93
CA LYS A 92 19.87 3.19 18.14
C LYS A 92 19.94 2.83 16.64
N LYS A 93 20.49 1.66 16.30
CA LYS A 93 20.58 1.14 14.94
C LYS A 93 20.24 -0.33 14.91
N ILE A 94 19.69 -0.77 13.79
CA ILE A 94 19.53 -2.19 13.49
C ILE A 94 20.91 -2.73 13.11
N GLU A 95 21.45 -3.63 13.92
CA GLU A 95 22.72 -4.32 13.65
C GLU A 95 22.50 -5.48 12.68
N LYS A 96 21.48 -6.31 12.97
CA LYS A 96 21.17 -7.51 12.18
C LYS A 96 19.69 -7.81 12.22
N ILE A 97 19.16 -8.28 11.10
CA ILE A 97 17.87 -8.99 11.06
C ILE A 97 18.15 -10.42 10.59
N THR A 98 17.78 -11.39 11.41
CA THR A 98 17.92 -12.82 11.10
C THR A 98 16.54 -13.45 11.02
N TYR A 99 16.33 -14.29 10.00
CA TYR A 99 15.07 -15.01 9.82
C TYR A 99 15.28 -16.49 10.05
N TYR A 100 14.32 -17.11 10.72
CA TYR A 100 14.32 -18.54 10.94
C TYR A 100 13.00 -19.17 10.51
N LEU A 101 13.06 -20.34 9.89
CA LEU A 101 11.89 -21.16 9.66
C LEU A 101 11.62 -22.04 10.88
N ILE A 102 10.39 -22.02 11.37
CA ILE A 102 9.90 -22.86 12.46
C ILE A 102 8.83 -23.79 11.88
N LEU A 103 9.11 -25.10 11.92
CA LEU A 103 8.19 -26.13 11.46
C LEU A 103 7.19 -26.53 12.56
N PRO A 104 5.96 -26.94 12.18
CA PRO A 104 4.94 -27.40 13.12
C PRO A 104 5.35 -28.66 13.89
N GLU A 105 6.23 -29.49 13.33
CA GLU A 105 6.68 -30.77 13.87
C GLU A 105 7.28 -30.68 15.28
N ASN A 106 7.79 -29.50 15.66
CA ASN A 106 8.32 -29.23 17.00
C ASN A 106 7.38 -28.37 17.85
N SER A 107 6.06 -28.46 17.63
CA SER A 107 5.01 -27.70 18.32
C SER A 107 5.25 -26.19 18.31
N TYR A 108 5.85 -25.67 17.23
CA TYR A 108 6.27 -24.27 17.11
C TYR A 108 7.18 -23.76 18.25
N SER A 109 7.89 -24.66 18.94
CA SER A 109 8.79 -24.32 20.05
C SER A 109 9.99 -23.48 19.60
N GLY A 110 10.39 -23.59 18.32
CA GLY A 110 11.60 -22.97 17.80
C GLY A 110 12.89 -23.75 18.15
N VAL A 111 12.74 -24.91 18.80
CA VAL A 111 13.84 -25.88 18.97
C VAL A 111 14.17 -26.42 17.57
N ASN A 112 15.42 -26.20 17.12
CA ASN A 112 15.91 -26.49 15.76
C ASN A 112 15.40 -25.56 14.65
N LYS A 113 15.16 -24.28 14.96
CA LYS A 113 14.88 -23.27 13.95
C LYS A 113 16.03 -23.19 12.92
N LYS A 114 15.70 -23.21 11.63
CA LYS A 114 16.69 -23.12 10.54
C LYS A 114 16.79 -21.68 10.04
N GLU A 115 17.99 -21.11 9.96
CA GLU A 115 18.16 -19.79 9.34
C GLU A 115 17.79 -19.84 7.85
N ILE A 116 17.05 -18.83 7.40
CA ILE A 116 16.53 -18.74 6.03
C ILE A 116 16.73 -17.35 5.46
N THR A 117 16.77 -17.27 4.13
CA THR A 117 16.59 -16.02 3.41
C THR A 117 15.11 -15.84 3.10
N VAL A 118 14.59 -14.65 3.36
CA VAL A 118 13.21 -14.28 3.01
C VAL A 118 13.20 -13.41 1.75
N TRP A 119 12.04 -13.24 1.14
CA TRP A 119 11.87 -12.30 0.04
C TRP A 119 12.29 -10.87 0.44
N ASP A 120 13.10 -10.21 -0.39
CA ASP A 120 13.66 -8.87 -0.15
C ASP A 120 12.62 -7.81 0.23
N GLY A 121 11.41 -7.88 -0.36
CA GLY A 121 10.35 -6.93 -0.04
C GLY A 121 9.87 -7.03 1.40
N LEU A 122 9.80 -8.25 1.96
CA LEU A 122 9.48 -8.46 3.37
C LEU A 122 10.61 -7.94 4.27
N HIS A 123 11.86 -8.21 3.90
CA HIS A 123 13.02 -7.72 4.65
C HIS A 123 13.05 -6.19 4.71
N LYS A 124 12.92 -5.52 3.56
CA LYS A 124 12.87 -4.05 3.46
C LYS A 124 11.74 -3.46 4.27
N PHE A 125 10.53 -4.02 4.17
CA PHE A 125 9.39 -3.56 4.95
C PHE A 125 9.67 -3.59 6.46
N ILE A 126 10.13 -4.74 7.00
CA ILE A 126 10.42 -4.88 8.43
C ILE A 126 11.53 -3.91 8.86
N PHE A 127 12.61 -3.81 8.07
CA PHE A 127 13.72 -2.90 8.34
C PHE A 127 13.25 -1.45 8.42
N GLU A 128 12.48 -0.98 7.44
CA GLU A 128 11.96 0.40 7.40
C GLU A 128 11.05 0.71 8.58
N LYS A 129 10.15 -0.22 8.94
CA LYS A 129 9.24 -0.05 10.09
C LYS A 129 10.00 0.07 11.40
N VAL A 130 10.92 -0.87 11.67
CA VAL A 130 11.72 -0.86 12.90
C VAL A 130 12.63 0.37 12.95
N ASN A 131 13.28 0.73 11.84
CA ASN A 131 14.14 1.90 11.77
C ASN A 131 13.37 3.21 11.98
N SER A 132 12.13 3.29 11.49
CA SER A 132 11.24 4.42 11.76
C SER A 132 10.91 4.52 13.25
N CYS A 133 10.69 3.39 13.93
CA CYS A 133 10.40 3.36 15.36
C CYS A 133 11.59 3.81 16.21
N ILE A 134 12.78 3.29 15.93
CA ILE A 134 14.01 3.66 16.64
C ILE A 134 14.28 5.17 16.55
N LYS A 135 13.93 5.81 15.42
CA LYS A 135 14.16 7.25 15.20
C LYS A 135 13.14 8.16 15.87
N ASN A 136 11.92 7.67 16.08
CA ASN A 136 10.77 8.51 16.42
C ASN A 136 10.19 8.23 17.82
N ASP A 137 10.61 7.16 18.50
CA ASP A 137 10.09 6.76 19.81
C ASP A 137 11.21 6.43 20.80
N SER A 138 11.35 7.26 21.84
CA SER A 138 12.37 7.11 22.88
C SER A 138 12.22 5.85 23.73
N ASP A 139 10.99 5.34 23.90
CA ASP A 139 10.76 4.11 24.66
C ASP A 139 11.24 2.89 23.87
N PHE A 140 11.15 2.97 22.54
CA PHE A 140 11.63 1.94 21.63
C PHE A 140 13.16 1.88 21.58
N GLU A 141 13.85 3.00 21.82
CA GLU A 141 15.32 3.08 21.83
C GLU A 141 15.99 2.12 22.82
N ASN A 142 15.31 1.78 23.92
CA ASN A 142 15.85 0.89 24.96
C ASN A 142 15.66 -0.61 24.63
N THR A 143 15.06 -0.94 23.50
CA THR A 143 14.84 -2.33 23.07
C THR A 143 16.12 -2.87 22.44
N SER A 144 16.74 -3.88 23.06
CA SER A 144 17.94 -4.53 22.52
C SER A 144 17.62 -5.57 21.44
N MET A 145 16.45 -6.19 21.50
CA MET A 145 16.07 -7.29 20.63
C MET A 145 14.55 -7.34 20.42
N ILE A 146 14.14 -7.57 19.17
CA ILE A 146 12.73 -7.77 18.80
C ILE A 146 12.60 -9.13 18.15
N VAL A 147 11.65 -9.93 18.65
CA VAL A 147 11.32 -11.23 18.06
C VAL A 147 9.84 -11.32 17.82
N PHE A 148 9.47 -11.73 16.60
CA PHE A 148 8.09 -12.07 16.28
C PHE A 148 8.00 -13.10 15.16
N ARG A 149 6.83 -13.73 15.04
CA ARG A 149 6.58 -14.83 14.10
C ARG A 149 5.56 -14.38 13.06
N ILE A 150 5.81 -14.72 11.80
CA ILE A 150 4.99 -14.39 10.64
C ILE A 150 4.48 -15.71 10.08
N PRO A 151 3.18 -16.01 10.21
CA PRO A 151 2.61 -17.21 9.62
C PRO A 151 2.60 -17.15 8.09
N LEU A 152 2.63 -18.32 7.47
CA LEU A 152 2.69 -18.47 6.01
C LEU A 152 1.33 -18.79 5.38
N SER A 153 0.19 -18.65 6.06
CA SER A 153 -1.14 -18.84 5.45
C SER A 153 -2.12 -17.74 5.90
N LYS A 154 -3.14 -17.44 5.10
CA LYS A 154 -4.11 -16.38 5.46
C LYS A 154 -4.84 -16.71 6.75
N GLU A 155 -5.21 -17.97 6.92
CA GLU A 155 -5.89 -18.50 8.08
C GLU A 155 -5.03 -18.34 9.33
N ASN A 156 -3.76 -18.74 9.27
CA ASN A 156 -2.84 -18.63 10.40
C ASN A 156 -2.46 -17.16 10.70
N ILE A 157 -2.38 -16.31 9.67
CA ILE A 157 -2.19 -14.86 9.87
C ILE A 157 -3.39 -14.26 10.60
N GLN A 158 -4.62 -14.60 10.19
CA GLN A 158 -5.82 -14.10 10.85
C GLN A 158 -5.91 -14.56 12.32
N MET A 159 -5.53 -15.81 12.61
CA MET A 159 -5.42 -16.29 13.99
C MET A 159 -4.38 -15.49 14.78
N ALA A 160 -3.19 -15.25 14.20
CA ALA A 160 -2.16 -14.45 14.85
C ALA A 160 -2.58 -12.99 15.11
N ILE A 161 -3.35 -12.36 14.21
CA ILE A 161 -3.94 -11.04 14.42
C ILE A 161 -4.87 -11.06 15.65
N ASN A 162 -5.74 -12.06 15.75
CA ASN A 162 -6.68 -12.19 16.87
C ASN A 162 -5.93 -12.40 18.20
N GLU A 163 -4.87 -13.21 18.22
CA GLU A 163 -4.02 -13.42 19.40
C GLU A 163 -3.30 -12.14 19.83
N VAL A 164 -2.70 -11.41 18.90
CA VAL A 164 -2.00 -10.15 19.20
C VAL A 164 -2.98 -9.10 19.73
N ASN A 165 -4.19 -9.03 19.18
CA ASN A 165 -5.21 -8.08 19.63
C ASN A 165 -5.84 -8.45 20.99
N SER A 166 -5.94 -9.73 21.31
CA SER A 166 -6.50 -10.21 22.58
C SER A 166 -5.53 -10.11 23.78
N LYS A 167 -4.22 -10.04 23.53
CA LYS A 167 -3.21 -9.72 24.55
C LYS A 167 -3.36 -8.24 24.96
N LYS A 168 -3.87 -8.04 26.18
CA LYS A 168 -4.01 -6.74 26.85
C LYS A 168 -2.66 -6.22 27.33
#